data_AF-A0A7Y4UL70-F1
#
_entry.id   AF-A0A7Y4UL70-F1
#
_cell.length_a   1.000
_cell.length_b   1.000
_cell.length_c   1.000
_cell.angle_alpha   90.00
_cell.angle_beta   90.00
_cell.angle_gamma   90.00
#
_symmetry.space_group_name_H-M   'P 1'
#
loop_
_entity.id
_entity.type
_entity.pdbx_description
1 polymer ?
#
loop_
_entity_poly.entity_id
_entity_poly.type
_entity_poly.pdbx_seq_one_letter_code
_entity_poly.pdbx_strand_id
1 'polypeptide(L)'
;MSLNNTNDYRMVVSADAKARSLFAARPYLAGEAIYPMDYWSEETMPMHVTNHSCDANASFNEVGILTALRDIAAGEEITFNYLQNATPASPWNFECLCGAANCVIWVDAAANEKSSA
;
A
#
# COMPACT_ATOMS: atom_id res chain seq x y z
N MET A 1 1.41 -19.04 -9.83
CA MET A 1 1.58 -17.57 -9.92
C MET A 1 2.95 -17.24 -9.39
N SER A 2 3.82 -16.66 -10.22
CA SER A 2 5.14 -16.19 -9.80
C SER A 2 4.97 -14.79 -9.20
N LEU A 3 5.52 -14.56 -8.01
CA LEU A 3 5.58 -13.23 -7.40
C LEU A 3 6.85 -12.54 -7.89
N ASN A 4 6.73 -11.34 -8.47
CA ASN A 4 7.87 -10.58 -9.01
C ASN A 4 8.65 -9.86 -7.89
N ASN A 5 9.38 -10.63 -7.09
CA ASN A 5 10.26 -10.10 -6.07
C ASN A 5 11.48 -9.40 -6.70
N THR A 6 11.90 -8.29 -6.10
CA THR A 6 13.07 -7.51 -6.53
C THR A 6 14.06 -7.35 -5.39
N ASN A 7 15.18 -6.65 -5.64
CA ASN A 7 16.11 -6.26 -4.57
C ASN A 7 15.54 -5.15 -3.67
N ASP A 8 14.45 -4.51 -4.09
CA ASP A 8 13.83 -3.37 -3.40
C ASP A 8 12.67 -3.83 -2.50
N TYR A 9 11.82 -4.73 -2.99
CA TYR A 9 10.65 -5.23 -2.26
C TYR A 9 10.34 -6.70 -2.57
N ARG A 10 9.56 -7.30 -1.68
CA ARG A 10 9.07 -8.68 -1.78
C ARG A 10 7.56 -8.69 -1.66
N MET A 11 6.90 -9.32 -2.62
CA MET A 11 5.49 -9.67 -2.52
C MET A 11 5.40 -11.02 -1.81
N VAL A 12 4.59 -11.08 -0.76
CA VAL A 12 4.44 -12.27 0.07
C VAL A 12 2.97 -12.67 0.08
N VAL A 13 2.70 -13.97 -0.12
CA VAL A 13 1.37 -14.54 0.12
C VAL A 13 1.34 -14.98 1.58
N SER A 14 0.43 -14.41 2.35
CA SER A 14 0.19 -14.77 3.74
C SER A 14 -1.06 -15.65 3.85
N ALA A 15 -1.10 -16.50 4.88
CA ALA A 15 -2.30 -17.26 5.23
C ALA A 15 -3.29 -16.43 6.09
N ASP A 16 -2.96 -15.17 6.38
CA ASP A 16 -3.80 -14.28 7.16
C ASP A 16 -4.90 -13.63 6.31
N ALA A 17 -5.76 -12.85 6.96
CA ALA A 17 -6.89 -12.19 6.32
C ALA A 17 -6.51 -11.17 5.24
N LYS A 18 -5.24 -10.72 5.18
CA LYS A 18 -4.76 -9.80 4.14
C LYS A 18 -4.40 -10.52 2.84
N ALA A 19 -4.19 -11.84 2.88
CA ALA A 19 -3.84 -12.75 1.77
C ALA A 19 -2.52 -12.44 1.04
N ARG A 20 -2.24 -11.19 0.66
CA ARG A 20 -1.00 -10.75 0.02
C ARG A 20 -0.52 -9.43 0.62
N SER A 21 0.79 -9.28 0.77
CA SER A 21 1.43 -8.09 1.33
C SER A 21 2.71 -7.74 0.58
N LEU A 22 3.06 -6.47 0.56
CA LEU A 22 4.35 -5.96 0.09
C LEU A 22 5.27 -5.69 1.29
N PHE A 23 6.49 -6.22 1.25
CA PHE A 23 7.50 -6.00 2.29
C PHE A 23 8.76 -5.39 1.69
N ALA A 24 9.40 -4.49 2.45
CA ALA A 24 10.69 -3.95 2.07
C ALA A 24 11.77 -5.07 2.03
N ALA A 25 12.51 -5.17 0.92
CA ALA A 25 13.65 -6.10 0.83
C ALA A 25 14.94 -5.48 1.38
N ARG A 26 14.98 -4.15 1.45
CA ARG A 26 16.06 -3.32 1.99
C ARG A 26 15.48 -2.13 2.78
N PRO A 27 16.27 -1.39 3.57
CA PRO A 27 15.77 -0.16 4.17
C PRO A 27 15.48 0.91 3.11
N TYR A 28 14.50 1.77 3.39
CA TYR A 28 14.22 3.02 2.66
C TYR A 28 14.37 4.21 3.59
N LEU A 29 14.94 5.30 3.09
CA LEU A 29 14.93 6.58 3.79
C LEU A 29 13.62 7.34 3.54
N ALA A 30 13.25 8.23 4.46
CA ALA A 30 12.14 9.16 4.26
C ALA A 30 12.29 9.93 2.92
N GLY A 31 11.22 9.97 2.13
CA GLY A 31 11.15 10.59 0.80
C GLY A 31 11.65 9.71 -0.35
N GLU A 32 12.21 8.54 -0.07
CA GLU A 32 12.75 7.67 -1.12
C GLU A 32 11.63 7.02 -1.95
N ALA A 33 11.87 6.90 -3.26
CA ALA A 33 10.95 6.25 -4.18
C ALA A 33 10.96 4.72 -4.03
N ILE A 34 9.77 4.13 -4.04
CA ILE A 34 9.58 2.67 -3.91
C ILE A 34 9.19 2.06 -5.26
N TYR A 35 8.07 2.48 -5.84
CA TYR A 35 7.62 2.05 -7.17
C TYR A 35 6.68 3.09 -7.82
N PRO A 36 6.61 3.14 -9.16
CA PRO A 36 5.63 3.96 -9.88
C PRO A 36 4.23 3.32 -9.86
N MET A 37 3.19 4.17 -9.82
CA MET A 37 1.81 3.74 -9.97
C MET A 37 1.64 3.02 -11.30
N ASP A 38 1.42 1.72 -11.20
CA ASP A 38 1.15 0.86 -12.33
C ASP A 38 0.24 -0.28 -11.85
N TYR A 39 -0.91 -0.40 -12.52
CA TYR A 39 -1.96 -1.38 -12.21
C TYR A 39 -2.18 -2.38 -13.35
N TRP A 40 -1.53 -2.20 -14.50
CA TRP A 40 -1.98 -2.85 -15.75
C TRP A 40 -0.86 -3.58 -16.49
N SER A 41 0.41 -3.31 -16.20
CA SER A 41 1.51 -3.88 -16.98
C SER A 41 1.68 -5.39 -16.82
N GLU A 42 1.31 -5.96 -15.66
CA GLU A 42 1.42 -7.39 -15.38
C GLU A 42 0.23 -7.90 -14.56
N GLU A 43 0.08 -9.22 -14.50
CA GLU A 43 -0.96 -9.88 -13.70
C GLU A 43 -0.89 -9.49 -12.20
N THR A 44 0.32 -9.32 -11.66
CA THR A 44 0.54 -8.89 -10.27
C THR A 44 1.58 -7.77 -10.21
N MET A 45 1.09 -6.56 -10.00
CA MET A 45 1.90 -5.38 -9.74
C MET A 45 2.08 -5.16 -8.23
N PRO A 46 3.14 -4.45 -7.78
CA PRO A 46 3.33 -4.13 -6.36
C PRO A 46 2.10 -3.45 -5.73
N MET A 47 1.43 -2.59 -6.48
CA MET A 47 0.21 -1.91 -6.04
C MET A 47 -0.95 -2.87 -5.75
N HIS A 48 -1.01 -4.03 -6.40
CA HIS A 48 -2.07 -5.03 -6.17
C HIS A 48 -1.95 -5.71 -4.79
N VAL A 49 -0.79 -5.60 -4.15
CA VAL A 49 -0.46 -6.30 -2.89
C VAL A 49 0.01 -5.36 -1.80
N THR A 50 -0.01 -4.05 -2.02
CA THR A 50 0.36 -3.05 -1.00
C THR A 50 -0.88 -2.69 -0.19
N ASN A 51 -0.90 -3.10 1.07
CA ASN A 51 -2.09 -3.02 1.91
C ASN A 51 -2.38 -1.62 2.45
N HIS A 52 -3.62 -1.45 2.90
CA HIS A 52 -4.05 -0.28 3.64
C HIS A 52 -3.46 -0.25 5.06
N SER A 53 -3.04 0.94 5.50
CA SER A 53 -2.89 1.27 6.92
C SER A 53 -3.42 2.68 7.20
N CYS A 54 -4.08 2.86 8.35
CA CYS A 54 -4.48 4.19 8.82
C CYS A 54 -3.29 5.03 9.32
N ASP A 55 -2.19 4.36 9.70
CA ASP A 55 -0.88 4.96 9.96
C ASP A 55 0.12 4.37 8.95
N ALA A 56 -0.03 4.79 7.69
CA ALA A 56 0.76 4.28 6.59
C ALA A 56 2.19 4.80 6.61
N ASN A 57 3.14 3.97 6.16
CA ASN A 57 4.54 4.34 6.03
C ASN A 57 4.93 4.81 4.62
N ALA A 58 4.02 4.76 3.65
CA ALA A 58 4.22 5.27 2.30
C ALA A 58 2.97 5.99 1.75
N SER A 59 3.17 6.86 0.75
CA SER A 59 2.11 7.58 0.03
C SER A 59 2.50 7.82 -1.42
N PHE A 60 1.50 7.87 -2.30
CA PHE A 60 1.71 8.33 -3.67
C PHE A 60 1.89 9.86 -3.68
N ASN A 61 2.89 10.33 -4.41
CA ASN A 61 3.08 11.76 -4.68
C ASN A 61 2.29 12.19 -5.94
N GLU A 62 2.34 13.49 -6.26
CA GLU A 62 1.57 14.08 -7.37
C GLU A 62 1.93 13.52 -8.76
N VAL A 63 3.12 12.95 -8.92
CA VAL A 63 3.57 12.31 -10.17
C VAL A 63 3.33 10.80 -10.19
N GLY A 64 2.60 10.28 -9.21
CA GLY A 64 2.21 8.87 -9.14
C GLY A 64 3.34 7.93 -8.71
N ILE A 65 4.34 8.40 -7.96
CA ILE A 65 5.37 7.53 -7.36
C ILE A 65 5.00 7.26 -5.91
N LEU A 66 4.99 5.99 -5.50
CA LEU A 66 4.90 5.64 -4.09
C LEU A 66 6.24 5.97 -3.42
N THR A 67 6.19 6.78 -2.37
CA THR A 67 7.37 7.26 -1.63
C THR A 67 7.23 6.95 -0.14
N ALA A 68 8.35 6.69 0.52
CA ALA A 68 8.38 6.45 1.97
C ALA A 68 8.10 7.75 2.74
N LEU A 69 7.15 7.75 3.67
CA LEU A 69 6.81 8.90 4.52
C LEU A 69 7.76 9.06 5.72
N ARG A 70 8.41 7.96 6.10
CA ARG A 70 9.43 7.85 7.12
C ARG A 70 10.42 6.77 6.71
N ASP A 71 11.48 6.58 7.49
CA ASP A 71 12.35 5.43 7.30
C ASP A 71 11.55 4.13 7.45
N ILE A 72 11.78 3.18 6.53
CA ILE A 72 11.16 1.85 6.51
C ILE A 72 12.27 0.82 6.65
N ALA A 73 12.17 -0.07 7.64
CA ALA A 73 13.17 -1.09 7.86
C ALA A 73 13.06 -2.23 6.82
N ALA A 74 14.17 -2.90 6.52
CA ALA A 74 14.12 -4.14 5.74
C ALA A 74 13.24 -5.18 6.46
N GLY A 75 12.30 -5.77 5.74
CA GLY A 75 11.32 -6.72 6.28
C GLY A 75 10.07 -6.08 6.89
N GLU A 76 9.96 -4.75 6.93
CA GLU A 76 8.73 -4.07 7.32
C GLU A 76 7.69 -4.10 6.18
N GLU A 77 6.40 -4.22 6.53
CA GLU A 77 5.31 -4.17 5.54
C GLU A 77 5.20 -2.72 5.00
N ILE A 78 5.17 -2.58 3.67
CA ILE A 78 4.93 -1.30 3.01
C ILE A 78 3.42 -1.15 2.86
N THR A 79 2.89 -0.03 3.32
CA THR A 79 1.45 0.27 3.32
C THR A 79 1.20 1.71 2.88
N PHE A 80 0.03 1.97 2.30
CA PHE A 80 -0.44 3.34 2.01
C PHE A 80 -1.90 3.53 2.45
N ASN A 81 -2.31 4.78 2.65
CA ASN A 81 -3.66 5.06 3.11
C ASN A 81 -4.64 5.18 1.94
N TYR A 82 -5.50 4.16 1.77
CA TYR A 82 -6.51 4.12 0.70
C TYR A 82 -7.55 5.25 0.77
N LEU A 83 -7.72 5.88 1.94
CA LEU A 83 -8.60 7.06 2.11
C LEU A 83 -7.92 8.37 1.66
N GLN A 84 -6.61 8.35 1.44
CA GLN A 84 -5.86 9.52 0.96
C GLN A 84 -5.46 9.35 -0.52
N ASN A 85 -5.19 8.13 -0.94
CA ASN A 85 -4.90 7.80 -2.33
C ASN A 85 -5.87 6.71 -2.81
N ALA A 86 -6.93 7.13 -3.50
CA ALA A 86 -7.86 6.19 -4.12
C ALA A 86 -7.11 5.36 -5.19
N THR A 87 -7.24 4.04 -5.16
CA THR A 87 -6.72 3.17 -6.22
C THR A 87 -7.83 2.80 -7.20
N PRO A 88 -7.51 2.63 -8.51
CA PRO A 88 -8.50 2.34 -9.56
C PRO A 88 -9.35 1.08 -9.31
N ALA A 89 -8.86 0.19 -8.46
CA ALA A 89 -9.50 -1.08 -8.16
C ALA A 89 -9.28 -1.47 -6.69
N SER A 90 -9.19 -0.48 -5.78
CA SER A 90 -9.30 -0.75 -4.35
C SER A 90 -10.58 -1.52 -4.10
N PRO A 91 -10.56 -2.63 -3.35
CA PRO A 91 -11.78 -3.30 -2.99
C PRO A 91 -12.63 -2.35 -2.15
N TRP A 92 -13.92 -2.29 -2.50
CA TRP A 92 -15.10 -2.30 -1.64
C TRP A 92 -14.87 -2.02 -0.17
N ASN A 93 -15.76 -1.23 0.44
CA ASN A 93 -15.86 -1.04 1.87
C ASN A 93 -15.54 -2.31 2.68
N PHE A 94 -14.56 -2.22 3.58
CA PHE A 94 -14.00 -3.38 4.29
C PHE A 94 -13.66 -3.06 5.75
N GLU A 95 -13.61 -4.10 6.59
CA GLU A 95 -13.10 -4.00 7.95
C GLU A 95 -11.58 -3.87 7.94
N CYS A 96 -11.07 -2.79 8.52
CA CYS A 96 -9.66 -2.46 8.57
C CYS A 96 -8.93 -3.27 9.65
N LEU A 97 -7.97 -4.09 9.22
CA LEU A 97 -7.14 -4.92 10.08
C LEU A 97 -5.70 -4.38 10.23
N CYS A 98 -5.50 -3.06 10.06
CA CYS A 98 -4.15 -2.47 10.07
C CYS A 98 -3.50 -2.44 11.47
N GLY A 99 -4.30 -2.45 12.54
CA GLY A 99 -3.81 -2.45 13.92
C GLY A 99 -3.21 -1.11 14.40
N ALA A 100 -3.25 -0.06 13.58
CA ALA A 100 -2.77 1.26 13.97
C ALA A 100 -3.61 1.86 15.11
N ALA A 101 -2.98 2.65 15.99
CA ALA A 101 -3.68 3.29 17.13
C ALA A 101 -4.80 4.25 16.68
N ASN A 102 -4.70 4.80 15.46
CA ASN A 102 -5.68 5.66 14.83
C ASN A 102 -6.58 4.92 13.81
N CYS A 103 -6.70 3.59 13.92
CA CYS A 103 -7.49 2.79 12.98
C CYS A 103 -8.95 3.27 12.92
N VAL A 104 -9.46 3.47 11.70
CA VAL A 104 -10.86 3.87 11.47
C VAL A 104 -11.85 2.71 11.58
N ILE A 105 -11.36 1.48 11.79
CA ILE A 105 -12.10 0.20 11.87
C ILE A 105 -12.77 -0.21 10.56
N TRP A 106 -13.33 0.73 9.81
CA TRP A 106 -14.01 0.50 8.55
C TRP A 106 -13.52 1.48 7.49
N VAL A 107 -13.00 0.96 6.38
CA VAL A 107 -12.63 1.77 5.21
C VAL A 107 -13.86 1.89 4.33
N ASP A 108 -14.30 3.12 4.06
CA ASP A 108 -15.36 3.42 3.10
C ASP A 108 -14.75 4.11 1.87
N ALA A 109 -14.68 3.39 0.74
CA ALA A 109 -14.06 3.88 -0.48
C ALA A 109 -14.83 5.07 -1.08
N ALA A 110 -16.15 5.17 -0.83
CA ALA A 110 -16.99 6.26 -1.32
C ALA A 110 -16.82 7.57 -0.52
N ALA A 111 -16.17 7.52 0.66
CA ALA A 111 -15.88 8.72 1.43
C ALA A 111 -14.90 9.67 0.71
N ASN A 112 -14.04 9.12 -0.16
CA ASN A 112 -13.06 9.89 -0.92
C ASN A 112 -13.68 10.78 -2.01
N GLU A 113 -14.87 10.45 -2.52
CA GLU A 113 -15.52 11.21 -3.60
C GLU A 113 -16.19 12.50 -3.10
N LYS A 114 -16.40 12.66 -1.80
CA LYS A 114 -17.13 13.80 -1.21
C LYS A 114 -16.27 15.01 -0.84
N SER A 115 -14.95 14.93 -1.05
CA SER A 115 -14.01 16.00 -0.71
C SER A 115 -13.77 17.02 -1.84
N SER A 116 -14.44 16.85 -2.98
CA SER A 116 -14.29 17.68 -4.19
C SER A 116 -15.51 18.57 -4.48
N ALA A 117 -16.33 18.87 -3.46
CA ALA A 117 -17.49 19.76 -3.58
C ALA A 117 -17.20 21.14 -2.96
#